data_AF-A0A2V7VHQ5-F1
#
_entry.id   AF-A0A2V7VHQ5-F1
#
_cell.length_a   1.000
_cell.length_b   1.000
_cell.length_c   1.000
_cell.angle_alpha   90.00
_cell.angle_beta   90.00
_cell.angle_gamma   90.00
#
_symmetry.space_group_name_H-M   'P 1'
#
loop_
_entity.id
_entity.type
_entity.pdbx_description
1 polymer ?
#
loop_
_entity_poly.entity_id
_entity_poly.type
_entity_poly.pdbx_seq_one_letter_code
_entity_poly.pdbx_strand_id
1 'polypeptide(L)'
;MAAEARRARQLRMVVDLTSAVLVQGRLSRGEAEELVAATRRRALQLFPEKEATFELILAPRFARLMAEFVGPPGPTPDPPPTRARVLPFRR
;
A
#
# COMPACT_ATOMS: atom_id res chain seq x y z
N MET A 1 5.66 -2.99 26.84
CA MET A 1 4.32 -3.47 26.40
C MET A 1 3.49 -2.47 25.58
N ALA A 2 3.57 -1.14 25.78
CA ALA A 2 2.71 -0.19 25.03
C ALA A 2 3.19 0.17 23.61
N ALA A 3 4.51 0.12 23.34
CA ALA A 3 5.08 0.51 22.05
C ALA A 3 4.75 -0.48 20.91
N GLU A 4 4.72 -1.78 21.22
CA GLU A 4 4.46 -2.82 20.23
C GLU A 4 3.00 -2.80 19.75
N ALA A 5 2.05 -2.60 20.68
CA ALA A 5 0.64 -2.42 20.34
C ALA A 5 0.40 -1.14 19.48
N ARG A 6 1.17 -0.07 19.73
CA ARG A 6 1.10 1.16 18.90
C ARG A 6 1.60 0.89 17.48
N ARG A 7 2.73 0.19 17.32
CA ARG A 7 3.28 -0.18 16.00
C ARG A 7 2.32 -1.09 15.23
N ALA A 8 1.70 -2.06 15.91
CA ALA A 8 0.71 -2.95 15.30
C ALA A 8 -0.53 -2.19 14.82
N ARG A 9 -1.05 -1.26 15.61
CA ARG A 9 -2.15 -0.36 15.19
C ARG A 9 -1.75 0.52 14.01
N GLN A 10 -0.54 1.08 14.03
CA GLN A 10 -0.05 1.94 12.96
C GLN A 10 0.05 1.20 11.63
N LEU A 11 0.64 0.01 11.66
CA LEU A 11 0.71 -0.88 10.52
C LEU A 11 -0.68 -1.24 9.99
N ARG A 12 -1.62 -1.60 10.87
CA ARG A 12 -2.99 -1.92 10.48
C ARG A 12 -3.65 -0.75 9.74
N MET A 13 -3.49 0.47 10.26
CA MET A 13 -3.99 1.68 9.59
C MET A 13 -3.36 1.88 8.20
N VAL A 14 -2.04 1.68 8.05
CA VAL A 14 -1.38 1.82 6.74
C VAL A 14 -1.91 0.77 5.76
N VAL A 15 -2.04 -0.48 6.18
CA VAL A 15 -2.56 -1.58 5.33
C VAL A 15 -4.01 -1.33 4.92
N ASP A 16 -4.84 -0.89 5.86
CA ASP A 16 -6.26 -0.63 5.61
C ASP A 16 -6.42 0.57 4.66
N LEU A 17 -5.63 1.64 4.83
CA LEU A 17 -5.60 2.76 3.90
C LEU A 17 -5.16 2.34 2.50
N THR A 18 -4.05 1.62 2.38
CA THR A 18 -3.52 1.16 1.09
C THR A 18 -4.55 0.28 0.39
N SER A 19 -5.21 -0.61 1.13
CA SER A 19 -6.29 -1.44 0.59
C SER A 19 -7.45 -0.59 0.07
N ALA A 20 -7.89 0.41 0.84
CA ALA A 20 -8.97 1.31 0.44
C ALA A 20 -8.63 2.12 -0.82
N VAL A 21 -7.38 2.55 -0.98
CA VAL A 21 -6.93 3.29 -2.17
C VAL A 21 -6.86 2.39 -3.41
N LEU A 22 -6.36 1.16 -3.26
CA LEU A 22 -6.33 0.18 -4.36
C LEU A 22 -7.75 -0.14 -4.85
N VAL A 23 -8.68 -0.40 -3.93
CA VAL A 23 -10.09 -0.69 -4.24
C VAL A 23 -10.79 0.45 -4.98
N GLN A 24 -10.37 1.71 -4.76
CA GLN A 24 -10.96 2.83 -5.50
C GLN A 24 -10.64 2.79 -7.00
N GLY A 25 -9.63 2.02 -7.44
CA GLY A 25 -9.27 1.86 -8.87
C GLY A 25 -8.82 3.17 -9.54
N ARG A 26 -8.41 4.17 -8.74
CA ARG A 26 -8.03 5.51 -9.24
C ARG A 26 -6.54 5.62 -9.59
N LEU A 27 -5.77 4.56 -9.32
CA LEU A 27 -4.33 4.52 -9.52
C LEU A 27 -4.00 3.77 -10.81
N SER A 28 -3.01 4.29 -11.53
CA SER A 28 -2.30 3.52 -12.56
C SER A 28 -1.53 2.35 -11.93
N ARG A 29 -1.14 1.37 -12.76
CA ARG A 29 -0.37 0.22 -12.27
C ARG A 29 0.93 0.61 -11.58
N GLY A 30 1.65 1.60 -12.12
CA GLY A 30 2.87 2.13 -11.50
C GLY A 30 2.59 2.78 -10.14
N GLU A 31 1.57 3.63 -10.02
CA GLU A 31 1.22 4.27 -8.75
C GLU A 31 0.77 3.25 -7.69
N ALA A 32 0.04 2.22 -8.11
CA ALA A 32 -0.41 1.16 -7.24
C ALA A 32 0.77 0.30 -6.74
N GLU A 33 1.73 -0.01 -7.62
CA GLU A 33 2.99 -0.67 -7.24
C GLU A 33 3.83 0.19 -6.28
N GLU A 34 3.97 1.49 -6.55
CA GLU A 34 4.66 2.42 -5.66
C GLU A 34 4.00 2.52 -4.28
N LEU A 35 2.66 2.54 -4.22
CA LEU A 35 1.91 2.57 -2.98
C LEU A 35 2.12 1.30 -2.16
N VAL A 36 2.11 0.13 -2.80
CA VAL A 36 2.41 -1.16 -2.16
C VAL A 36 3.86 -1.19 -1.67
N ALA A 37 4.81 -0.71 -2.48
CA ALA A 37 6.23 -0.62 -2.09
C ALA A 37 6.44 0.33 -0.90
N ALA A 38 5.77 1.49 -0.89
CA ALA A 38 5.79 2.43 0.23
C ALA A 38 5.21 1.81 1.50
N THR A 39 4.12 1.05 1.38
CA THR A 39 3.50 0.31 2.49
C THR A 39 4.44 -0.74 3.06
N ARG A 40 5.12 -1.52 2.20
CA ARG A 40 6.14 -2.49 2.61
C ARG A 40 7.27 -1.81 3.38
N ARG A 41 7.84 -0.73 2.84
CA ARG A 41 8.91 0.03 3.51
C ARG A 41 8.48 0.54 4.90
N ARG A 42 7.25 1.04 5.03
CA ARG A 42 6.70 1.48 6.33
C ARG A 42 6.49 0.33 7.30
N ALA A 43 6.00 -0.83 6.83
CA ALA A 43 5.86 -2.02 7.66
C ALA A 43 7.22 -2.49 8.22
N LEU A 44 8.25 -2.50 7.38
CA LEU A 44 9.61 -2.89 7.77
C LEU A 44 10.26 -1.89 8.74
N GLN A 45 9.97 -0.60 8.62
CA GLN A 45 10.41 0.39 9.62
C GLN A 45 9.78 0.17 10.99
N LEU A 46 8.54 -0.33 11.03
CA LEU A 46 7.83 -0.59 12.30
C LEU A 46 8.24 -1.94 12.91
N PHE A 47 8.53 -2.93 12.06
CA PHE A 47 8.82 -4.31 12.46
C PHE A 47 9.88 -4.94 11.54
N PRO A 48 11.16 -4.56 11.67
CA PRO A 48 12.22 -5.10 10.82
C PRO A 48 12.39 -6.61 11.01
N GLU A 49 12.09 -7.11 12.21
CA GLU A 49 12.25 -8.51 12.61
C GLU A 49 11.14 -9.43 12.06
N LYS A 50 10.04 -8.86 11.58
CA LYS A 50 8.86 -9.62 11.12
C LYS A 50 8.61 -9.50 9.61
N GLU A 51 9.63 -9.13 8.85
CA GLU A 51 9.59 -9.01 7.39
C GLU A 51 8.98 -10.24 6.71
N ALA A 52 9.49 -11.44 7.03
CA ALA A 52 9.00 -12.69 6.45
C ALA A 52 7.51 -12.92 6.70
N THR A 53 7.01 -12.62 7.90
CA THR A 53 5.58 -12.72 8.23
C THR A 53 4.76 -11.69 7.44
N PHE A 54 5.30 -10.50 7.21
CA PHE A 54 4.64 -9.50 6.37
C PHE A 54 4.55 -9.93 4.93
N GLU A 55 5.61 -10.47 4.36
CA GLU A 55 5.58 -10.95 2.98
C GLU A 55 4.62 -12.12 2.82
N LEU A 56 4.57 -13.03 3.79
CA LEU A 56 3.65 -14.17 3.75
C LEU A 56 2.17 -13.78 3.84
N ILE A 57 1.83 -12.68 4.53
CA ILE A 57 0.42 -12.30 4.78
C ILE A 57 -0.02 -11.10 3.94
N LEU A 58 0.76 -10.02 3.92
CA LEU A 58 0.39 -8.79 3.23
C LEU A 58 0.66 -8.83 1.74
N ALA A 59 1.77 -9.43 1.30
CA ALA A 59 2.09 -9.49 -0.12
C ALA A 59 1.02 -10.23 -0.95
N PRO A 60 0.53 -11.43 -0.58
CA PRO A 60 -0.53 -12.08 -1.34
C PRO A 60 -1.86 -11.32 -1.29
N ARG A 61 -2.14 -10.59 -0.20
CA ARG A 61 -3.33 -9.74 -0.09
C ARG A 61 -3.26 -8.57 -1.07
N PHE A 62 -2.14 -7.86 -1.11
CA PHE A 62 -1.94 -6.76 -2.06
C PHE A 62 -1.91 -7.26 -3.49
N ALA A 63 -1.30 -8.41 -3.77
CA ALA A 63 -1.30 -9.02 -5.09
C ALA A 63 -2.73 -9.31 -5.60
N ARG A 64 -3.64 -9.78 -4.73
CA ARG A 64 -5.06 -9.95 -5.07
C ARG A 64 -5.74 -8.62 -5.40
N LEU A 65 -5.55 -7.60 -4.56
CA LEU A 65 -6.12 -6.27 -4.80
C LEU A 65 -5.59 -5.64 -6.09
N MET A 66 -4.30 -5.83 -6.37
CA MET A 66 -3.69 -5.41 -7.63
C MET A 66 -4.34 -6.16 -8.80
N ALA A 67 -4.51 -7.48 -8.73
CA ALA A 67 -5.14 -8.24 -9.81
C ALA A 67 -6.61 -7.85 -10.06
N GLU A 68 -7.34 -7.47 -9.02
CA GLU A 68 -8.78 -7.18 -9.09
C GLU A 68 -9.07 -5.73 -9.49
N PHE A 69 -8.32 -4.76 -8.97
CA PHE A 69 -8.60 -3.33 -9.14
C PHE A 69 -7.60 -2.60 -10.05
N VAL A 70 -6.43 -3.19 -10.31
CA VAL A 70 -5.42 -2.63 -11.20
C VAL A 70 -5.46 -3.42 -12.49
N GLY A 71 -6.03 -2.80 -13.53
CA GLY A 71 -6.11 -3.41 -14.85
C GLY A 71 -4.72 -3.82 -15.39
N PRO A 72 -4.69 -4.73 -16.39
CA PRO A 72 -3.45 -5.12 -17.04
C PRO A 72 -2.73 -3.86 -17.54
N PRO A 73 -1.38 -3.84 -17.55
CA PRO A 73 -0.64 -2.70 -18.10
C PRO A 73 -1.08 -2.52 -19.56
N GLY A 74 -1.95 -1.55 -19.80
CA GLY A 74 -2.23 -1.08 -21.16
C GLY A 74 -0.92 -0.55 -21.76
N PRO A 75 -0.80 -0.47 -23.10
CA PRO A 75 0.38 0.08 -23.73
C PRO A 75 0.49 1.57 -23.39
N THR A 76 1.14 1.91 -22.28
CA THR A 76 1.33 3.29 -21.83
C THR A 76 2.54 3.91 -22.51
N PRO A 77 2.35 5.05 -23.19
CA PRO A 77 3.19 6.20 -22.95
C PRO A 77 2.30 7.31 -22.40
N ASP A 78 2.20 7.40 -21.08
CA ASP A 78 1.94 8.70 -20.47
C ASP A 78 2.70 8.76 -19.14
N PRO A 79 3.71 9.62 -19.00
CA PRO A 79 4.33 9.87 -17.71
C PRO A 79 3.25 10.40 -16.75
N PRO A 80 3.26 9.98 -15.47
CA PRO A 80 2.20 10.37 -14.55
C PRO A 80 2.13 11.90 -14.45
N PRO A 81 0.94 12.54 -14.61
CA PRO A 81 0.82 13.93 -14.21
C PRO A 81 1.13 13.96 -12.73
N THR A 82 2.12 14.76 -12.35
CA THR A 82 2.48 15.05 -10.95
C THR A 82 1.23 15.58 -10.24
N ARG A 83 0.41 14.66 -9.75
CA ARG A 83 -0.71 14.95 -8.87
C ARG A 83 -0.18 14.66 -7.49
N ALA A 84 0.55 15.66 -6.97
CA ALA A 84 0.69 15.90 -5.55
C ALA A 84 -0.71 16.08 -4.95
N ARG A 85 -1.47 14.99 -4.86
CA ARG A 85 -2.80 14.98 -4.30
C ARG A 85 -2.61 14.67 -2.83
N VAL A 86 -2.32 15.73 -2.09
CA VAL A 86 -2.47 15.81 -0.64
C VAL A 86 -3.75 15.09 -0.28
N LEU A 87 -3.64 13.90 0.33
CA LEU A 87 -4.78 13.22 0.94
C LEU A 87 -5.22 14.11 2.11
N PRO A 88 -6.42 14.71 2.10
CA PRO A 88 -6.95 15.31 3.29
C PRO A 88 -7.39 14.16 4.18
N PHE A 89 -6.51 13.71 5.08
CA PHE A 89 -6.89 12.93 6.23
C PHE A 89 -7.88 13.77 7.05
N ARG A 90 -9.18 13.59 6.79
CA ARG A 90 -10.24 14.26 7.52
C ARG A 90 -10.59 13.39 8.73
N ARG A 91 -10.13 13.89 9.88
CA ARG A 91 -10.55 13.73 11.29
C ARG A 91 -11.28 12.46 11.71
#